data_AF-A0A5C6XRT6-F1
#
_entry.id   AF-A0A5C6XRT6-F1
#
_cell.length_a   1.000
_cell.length_b   1.000
_cell.length_c   1.000
_cell.angle_alpha   90.00
_cell.angle_beta   90.00
_cell.angle_gamma   90.00
#
_symmetry.space_group_name_H-M   'P 1'
#
loop_
_entity.id
_entity.type
_entity.pdbx_description
1 polymer ?
#
loop_
_entity_poly.entity_id
_entity_poly.type
_entity_poly.pdbx_seq_one_letter_code
_entity_poly.pdbx_strand_id
1 'polypeptide(L)'
;MGTLTNNYIFKALENYPYDLEEVMEALNYALSSDDKNTMALTLMGRVYSEKLYKYEEAIVYFKQALAENVHAFEVYTPYINTLLWNEDYKEAEEFIDFGLTVKGSDKAVLYLKKANLYEQLNDYKKALVFIKLAKEFTFNSEYMADINIEKDRIKGKMPKKKKKAKASKKVKKSKE
;
A
#
# COMPACT_ATOMS: atom_id res chain seq x y z
N MET A 1 3.76 29.86 16.58
CA MET A 1 3.73 28.44 16.98
C MET A 1 3.92 27.50 15.79
N GLY A 2 3.27 27.71 14.64
CA GLY A 2 3.41 26.81 13.47
C GLY A 2 4.84 26.60 12.93
N THR A 3 5.75 27.57 13.09
CA THR A 3 7.16 27.44 12.70
C THR A 3 7.95 26.44 13.54
N LEU A 4 7.66 26.33 14.85
CA LEU A 4 8.33 25.38 15.74
C LEU A 4 7.85 23.95 15.48
N THR A 5 6.54 23.75 15.35
CA THR A 5 5.95 22.44 14.98
C THR A 5 6.55 21.91 13.68
N ASN A 6 6.66 22.76 12.66
CA ASN A 6 7.25 22.37 11.37
C ASN A 6 8.73 21.96 11.49
N ASN A 7 9.52 22.61 12.33
CA ASN A 7 10.93 22.25 12.53
C ASN A 7 11.09 20.82 13.10
N TYR A 8 10.26 20.45 14.08
CA TYR A 8 10.31 19.11 14.65
C TYR A 8 9.79 18.04 13.68
N ILE A 9 8.78 18.37 12.87
CA ILE A 9 8.32 17.47 11.81
C ILE A 9 9.44 17.22 10.79
N PHE A 10 10.15 18.25 10.35
CA PHE A 10 11.29 18.09 9.44
C PHE A 10 12.42 17.27 10.07
N LYS A 11 12.77 17.55 11.34
CA LYS A 11 13.74 16.75 12.07
C LYS A 11 13.34 15.26 12.09
N ALA A 12 12.09 14.96 12.37
CA ALA A 12 11.60 13.58 12.37
C ALA A 12 11.66 12.95 10.97
N LEU A 13 11.28 13.69 9.91
CA LEU A 13 11.32 13.19 8.53
C LEU A 13 12.74 12.90 8.04
N GLU A 14 13.72 13.75 8.37
CA GLU A 14 15.12 13.60 7.97
C GLU A 14 15.79 12.39 8.65
N ASN A 15 15.41 12.10 9.89
CA ASN A 15 16.00 11.01 10.67
C ASN A 15 15.31 9.68 10.44
N TYR A 16 14.04 9.67 10.02
CA TYR A 16 13.32 8.43 9.72
C TYR A 16 13.85 7.78 8.43
N PRO A 17 14.10 6.45 8.40
CA PRO A 17 13.87 5.43 9.44
C PRO A 17 15.10 5.06 10.29
N TYR A 18 16.17 5.86 10.28
CA TYR A 18 17.50 5.45 10.75
C TYR A 18 17.75 5.76 12.23
N ASP A 19 17.41 6.96 12.69
CA ASP A 19 17.58 7.38 14.08
C ASP A 19 16.21 7.46 14.78
N LEU A 20 15.78 6.33 15.34
CA LEU A 20 14.44 6.22 15.94
C LEU A 20 14.31 6.99 17.26
N GLU A 21 15.42 7.20 17.99
CA GLU A 21 15.40 7.98 19.23
C GLU A 21 15.07 9.44 18.90
N GLU A 22 15.79 10.01 17.93
CA GLU A 22 15.56 11.39 17.50
C GLU A 22 14.22 11.59 16.80
N VAL A 23 13.76 10.60 16.02
CA VAL A 23 12.41 10.60 15.45
C VAL A 23 11.37 10.69 16.57
N MET A 24 11.47 9.84 17.59
CA MET A 24 10.48 9.79 18.66
C MET A 24 10.49 11.06 19.51
N GLU A 25 11.67 11.59 19.85
CA GLU A 25 11.80 12.86 20.56
C GLU A 25 11.14 14.00 19.77
N ALA A 26 11.50 14.16 18.49
CA ALA A 26 10.97 15.20 17.63
C ALA A 26 9.45 15.08 17.46
N LEU A 27 8.92 13.87 17.26
CA LEU A 27 7.49 13.64 17.14
C LEU A 27 6.73 13.97 18.43
N ASN A 28 7.28 13.63 19.60
CA ASN A 28 6.67 13.98 20.88
C ASN A 28 6.59 15.50 21.08
N TYR A 29 7.64 16.24 20.70
CA TYR A 29 7.61 17.71 20.74
C TYR A 29 6.61 18.29 19.75
N ALA A 30 6.56 17.76 18.52
CA ALA A 30 5.61 18.20 17.49
C ALA A 30 4.16 18.00 17.96
N LEU A 31 3.81 16.80 18.44
CA LEU A 31 2.46 16.46 18.91
C LEU A 31 2.09 17.14 20.22
N SER A 32 3.06 17.45 21.09
CA SER A 32 2.79 18.26 22.28
C SER A 32 2.44 19.72 21.93
N SER A 33 2.93 20.21 20.78
CA SER A 33 2.66 21.56 20.29
C SER A 33 1.37 21.63 19.45
N ASP A 34 1.09 20.57 18.69
CA ASP A 34 -0.08 20.40 17.82
C ASP A 34 -0.42 18.91 17.72
N ASP A 35 -1.33 18.45 18.58
CA ASP A 35 -1.73 17.04 18.71
C ASP A 35 -2.54 16.52 17.52
N LYS A 36 -2.98 17.43 16.64
CA LYS A 36 -3.80 17.16 15.45
C LYS A 36 -2.99 17.18 14.16
N ASN A 37 -1.68 17.38 14.24
CA ASN A 37 -0.84 17.47 13.07
C ASN A 37 -0.79 16.15 12.28
N THR A 38 -1.36 16.13 11.08
CA THR A 38 -1.51 14.89 10.30
C THR A 38 -0.17 14.27 9.91
N MET A 39 0.85 15.08 9.63
CA MET A 39 2.18 14.58 9.28
C MET A 39 2.86 13.89 10.47
N ALA A 40 2.80 14.52 11.65
CA ALA A 40 3.36 13.95 12.87
C ALA A 40 2.64 12.67 13.29
N LEU A 41 1.29 12.67 13.27
CA LEU A 41 0.48 11.48 13.53
C LEU A 41 0.79 10.35 12.54
N THR A 42 0.90 10.67 11.25
CA THR A 42 1.27 9.69 10.21
C THR A 42 2.63 9.08 10.48
N LEU A 43 3.64 9.91 10.76
CA LEU A 43 4.99 9.41 10.99
C LEU A 43 5.08 8.61 12.30
N MET A 44 4.32 8.98 13.32
CA MET A 44 4.14 8.16 14.52
C MET A 44 3.56 6.79 14.17
N GLY A 45 2.44 6.75 13.42
CA GLY A 45 1.84 5.51 12.94
C GLY A 45 2.83 4.63 12.18
N ARG A 46 3.68 5.24 11.32
CA ARG A 46 4.73 4.52 10.58
C ARG A 46 5.81 3.93 11.49
N VAL A 47 6.25 4.64 12.53
CA VAL A 47 7.20 4.06 13.50
C VAL A 47 6.59 2.83 14.16
N TYR A 48 5.33 2.92 14.61
CA TYR A 48 4.64 1.80 15.24
C TYR A 48 4.47 0.61 14.29
N SER A 49 4.09 0.81 13.03
CA SER A 49 3.86 -0.30 12.09
C SER A 49 5.14 -0.84 11.43
N GLU A 50 6.05 0.03 10.99
CA GLU A 50 7.22 -0.36 10.18
C GLU A 50 8.44 -0.74 11.04
N LYS A 51 8.51 -0.29 12.30
CA LYS A 51 9.68 -0.48 13.18
C LYS A 51 9.37 -1.27 14.44
N LEU A 52 8.21 -1.03 15.05
CA LEU A 52 7.81 -1.70 16.27
C LEU A 52 6.88 -2.88 16.03
N TYR A 53 6.35 -3.04 14.80
CA TYR A 53 5.39 -4.07 14.41
C TYR A 53 4.15 -4.10 15.32
N LYS A 54 3.75 -2.93 15.81
CA LYS A 54 2.58 -2.67 16.65
C LYS A 54 1.46 -2.09 15.80
N TYR A 55 0.77 -2.97 15.07
CA TYR A 55 -0.12 -2.56 13.99
C TYR A 55 -1.39 -1.89 14.52
N GLU A 56 -1.97 -2.38 15.62
CA GLU A 56 -3.16 -1.82 16.24
C GLU A 56 -2.91 -0.39 16.73
N GLU A 57 -1.79 -0.13 17.41
CA GLU A 57 -1.41 1.22 17.83
C GLU A 57 -1.15 2.14 16.61
N ALA A 58 -0.50 1.63 15.57
CA ALA A 58 -0.29 2.39 14.33
C ALA A 58 -1.62 2.80 13.67
N ILE A 59 -2.58 1.87 13.60
CA ILE A 59 -3.92 2.12 13.05
C ILE A 59 -4.64 3.24 13.82
N VAL A 60 -4.48 3.32 15.14
CA VAL A 60 -5.06 4.42 15.93
C VAL A 60 -4.51 5.77 15.48
N TYR A 61 -3.19 5.90 15.31
CA TYR A 61 -2.58 7.16 14.84
C TYR A 61 -3.02 7.53 13.42
N PHE A 62 -3.12 6.56 12.50
CA PHE A 62 -3.61 6.83 11.15
C PHE A 62 -5.08 7.27 11.14
N LYS A 63 -5.94 6.64 11.96
CA LYS A 63 -7.34 7.06 12.12
C LYS A 63 -7.46 8.47 12.71
N GLN A 64 -6.61 8.83 13.67
CA GLN A 64 -6.55 10.19 14.20
C GLN A 64 -6.18 11.20 13.10
N ALA A 65 -5.14 10.93 12.31
CA ALA A 65 -4.74 11.81 11.21
C ALA A 65 -5.87 12.01 10.18
N LEU A 66 -6.56 10.94 9.81
CA LEU A 66 -7.68 10.99 8.86
C LEU A 66 -8.94 11.67 9.43
N ALA A 67 -9.15 11.60 10.74
CA ALA A 67 -10.24 12.30 11.42
C ALA A 67 -10.04 13.83 11.38
N GLU A 68 -8.79 14.29 11.46
CA GLU A 68 -8.46 15.72 11.34
C GLU A 68 -8.52 16.21 9.90
N ASN A 69 -7.98 15.43 8.95
CA ASN A 69 -8.07 15.77 7.53
C ASN A 69 -8.15 14.51 6.67
N VAL A 70 -9.32 14.29 6.08
CA VAL A 70 -9.54 13.18 5.15
C VAL A 70 -8.67 13.27 3.89
N HIS A 71 -8.17 14.47 3.55
CA HIS A 71 -7.24 14.71 2.44
C HIS A 71 -5.76 14.65 2.84
N ALA A 72 -5.44 14.11 4.03
CA ALA A 72 -4.06 13.78 4.43
C ALA A 72 -3.54 12.58 3.63
N PHE A 73 -3.20 12.81 2.35
CA PHE A 73 -2.80 11.75 1.41
C PHE A 73 -1.53 11.01 1.84
N GLU A 74 -0.68 11.64 2.67
CA GLU A 74 0.48 11.01 3.30
C GLU A 74 0.10 9.79 4.15
N VAL A 75 -1.12 9.73 4.72
CA VAL A 75 -1.61 8.62 5.55
C VAL A 75 -1.96 7.39 4.71
N TYR A 76 -2.43 7.60 3.49
CA TYR A 76 -3.21 6.59 2.76
C TYR A 76 -2.41 5.30 2.56
N THR A 77 -1.21 5.41 2.00
CA THR A 77 -0.37 4.25 1.70
C THR A 77 0.15 3.55 2.97
N PRO A 78 0.73 4.26 3.96
CA PRO A 78 1.12 3.64 5.22
C PRO A 78 -0.02 2.94 5.95
N TYR A 79 -1.20 3.55 5.99
CA TYR A 79 -2.37 2.96 6.64
C TYR A 79 -2.84 1.69 5.93
N ILE A 80 -2.99 1.73 4.60
CA ILE A 80 -3.35 0.53 3.83
C ILE A 80 -2.33 -0.57 4.03
N ASN A 81 -1.03 -0.28 3.96
CA ASN A 81 0.01 -1.27 4.19
C ASN A 81 -0.12 -1.90 5.58
N THR A 82 -0.36 -1.08 6.60
CA THR A 82 -0.50 -1.55 7.99
C THR A 82 -1.71 -2.47 8.13
N LEU A 83 -2.86 -2.12 7.55
CA LEU A 83 -4.04 -2.99 7.52
C LEU A 83 -3.73 -4.32 6.80
N LEU A 84 -3.01 -4.28 5.68
CA LEU A 84 -2.62 -5.49 4.94
C LEU A 84 -1.60 -6.36 5.70
N TRP A 85 -0.70 -5.75 6.49
CA TRP A 85 0.23 -6.47 7.36
C TRP A 85 -0.46 -7.08 8.57
N ASN A 86 -1.48 -6.40 9.10
CA ASN A 86 -2.32 -6.90 10.19
C ASN A 86 -3.42 -7.86 9.75
N GLU A 87 -3.50 -8.17 8.45
CA GLU A 87 -4.54 -9.01 7.84
C GLU A 87 -5.98 -8.46 7.99
N ASP A 88 -6.13 -7.16 8.24
CA ASP A 88 -7.41 -6.44 8.30
C ASP A 88 -7.97 -6.15 6.89
N TYR A 89 -8.15 -7.20 6.10
CA TYR A 89 -8.43 -7.13 4.67
C TYR A 89 -9.72 -6.40 4.32
N LYS A 90 -10.76 -6.54 5.16
CA LYS A 90 -12.05 -5.87 4.93
C LYS A 90 -11.91 -4.36 5.07
N GLU A 91 -11.25 -3.90 6.14
CA GLU A 91 -11.02 -2.48 6.38
C GLU A 91 -10.09 -1.89 5.31
N ALA A 92 -9.06 -2.64 4.90
CA ALA A 92 -8.19 -2.25 3.79
C ALA A 92 -8.99 -2.05 2.50
N GLU A 93 -9.89 -2.97 2.14
CA GLU A 93 -10.72 -2.83 0.96
C GLU A 93 -11.63 -1.61 1.02
N GLU A 94 -12.36 -1.44 2.13
CA GLU A 94 -13.29 -0.33 2.33
C GLU A 94 -12.57 1.02 2.24
N PHE A 95 -11.39 1.13 2.86
CA PHE A 95 -10.60 2.36 2.81
C PHE A 95 -10.02 2.64 1.41
N ILE A 96 -9.54 1.61 0.70
CA ILE A 96 -9.07 1.78 -0.69
C ILE A 96 -10.23 2.27 -1.58
N ASP A 97 -11.41 1.69 -1.44
CA ASP A 97 -12.59 2.08 -2.21
C ASP A 97 -13.03 3.51 -1.90
N PHE A 98 -12.99 3.89 -0.62
CA PHE A 98 -13.17 5.28 -0.22
C PHE A 98 -12.14 6.19 -0.91
N GLY A 99 -10.84 5.89 -0.82
CA GLY A 99 -9.78 6.69 -1.43
C GLY A 99 -9.94 6.83 -2.94
N LEU A 100 -10.43 5.78 -3.63
CA LEU A 100 -10.72 5.82 -5.06
C LEU A 100 -11.84 6.82 -5.42
N THR A 101 -12.68 7.24 -4.47
CA THR A 101 -13.67 8.33 -4.68
C THR A 101 -13.12 9.74 -4.42
N VAL A 102 -12.02 9.87 -3.68
CA VAL A 102 -11.49 11.18 -3.24
C VAL A 102 -10.76 11.90 -4.38
N LYS A 103 -11.11 13.16 -4.67
CA LYS A 103 -10.38 13.97 -5.66
C LYS A 103 -8.97 14.27 -5.15
N GLY A 104 -7.97 14.06 -6.00
CA GLY A 104 -6.56 14.34 -5.69
C GLY A 104 -5.76 13.17 -5.12
N SER A 105 -6.42 12.08 -4.69
CA SER A 105 -5.71 10.87 -4.30
C SER A 105 -5.03 10.21 -5.51
N ASP A 106 -3.88 9.58 -5.30
CA ASP A 106 -3.20 8.82 -6.35
C ASP A 106 -3.95 7.51 -6.68
N LYS A 107 -4.65 7.50 -7.82
CA LYS A 107 -5.46 6.35 -8.26
C LYS A 107 -4.60 5.16 -8.67
N ALA A 108 -3.43 5.39 -9.24
CA ALA A 108 -2.52 4.30 -9.63
C ALA A 108 -2.06 3.53 -8.38
N VAL A 109 -1.66 4.27 -7.35
CA VAL A 109 -1.25 3.70 -6.06
C VAL A 109 -2.37 2.92 -5.40
N LEU A 110 -3.58 3.49 -5.33
CA LEU A 110 -4.72 2.82 -4.71
C LEU A 110 -5.11 1.53 -5.46
N TYR A 111 -5.12 1.53 -6.79
CA TYR A 111 -5.35 0.30 -7.55
C TYR A 111 -4.25 -0.74 -7.35
N LEU A 112 -2.98 -0.33 -7.25
CA LEU A 112 -1.90 -1.26 -6.93
C LEU A 112 -2.08 -1.87 -5.54
N LYS A 113 -2.46 -1.08 -4.53
CA LYS A 113 -2.78 -1.62 -3.20
C LYS A 113 -3.98 -2.56 -3.22
N LYS A 114 -4.99 -2.28 -4.04
CA LYS A 114 -6.11 -3.21 -4.24
C LYS A 114 -5.64 -4.52 -4.89
N ALA A 115 -4.69 -4.47 -5.81
CA ALA A 115 -4.07 -5.67 -6.35
C ALA A 115 -3.35 -6.48 -5.27
N ASN A 116 -2.60 -5.82 -4.38
CA ASN A 116 -1.87 -6.47 -3.28
C ASN A 116 -2.82 -7.14 -2.28
N LEU A 117 -3.94 -6.49 -1.95
CA LEU A 117 -5.01 -7.08 -1.15
C LEU A 117 -5.51 -8.40 -1.77
N TYR A 118 -5.86 -8.40 -3.06
CA TYR A 118 -6.34 -9.60 -3.74
C TYR A 118 -5.25 -10.65 -3.96
N GLU A 119 -3.97 -10.24 -4.02
CA GLU A 119 -2.85 -11.17 -4.00
C GLU A 119 -2.74 -11.89 -2.65
N GLN A 120 -2.88 -11.19 -1.52
CA GLN A 120 -2.88 -11.80 -0.17
C GLN A 120 -4.07 -12.72 0.03
N LEU A 121 -5.25 -12.36 -0.50
CA LEU A 121 -6.44 -13.23 -0.53
C LEU A 121 -6.33 -14.40 -1.54
N ASN A 122 -5.21 -14.53 -2.25
CA ASN A 122 -4.96 -15.54 -3.29
C ASN A 122 -5.92 -15.49 -4.50
N ASP A 123 -6.69 -14.41 -4.67
CA ASP A 123 -7.46 -14.14 -5.89
C ASP A 123 -6.58 -13.43 -6.92
N TYR A 124 -5.61 -14.17 -7.47
CA TYR A 124 -4.65 -13.63 -8.43
C TYR A 124 -5.31 -13.13 -9.72
N LYS A 125 -6.49 -13.65 -10.08
CA LYS A 125 -7.21 -13.16 -11.26
C LYS A 125 -7.71 -11.74 -11.02
N LYS A 126 -8.34 -11.51 -9.87
CA LYS A 126 -8.83 -10.19 -9.47
C LYS A 126 -7.68 -9.23 -9.20
N ALA A 127 -6.59 -9.69 -8.59
CA ALA A 127 -5.37 -8.90 -8.46
C ALA A 127 -4.85 -8.38 -9.81
N LEU A 128 -4.80 -9.23 -10.84
CA LEU A 128 -4.37 -8.82 -12.20
C LEU A 128 -5.32 -7.84 -12.89
N VAL A 129 -6.62 -7.83 -12.54
CA VAL A 129 -7.55 -6.79 -13.00
C VAL A 129 -7.15 -5.44 -12.43
N PHE A 130 -6.86 -5.38 -11.13
CA PHE A 130 -6.44 -4.14 -10.48
C PHE A 130 -5.04 -3.69 -10.89
N ILE A 131 -4.12 -4.61 -11.20
CA ILE A 131 -2.85 -4.26 -11.87
C ILE A 131 -3.09 -3.54 -13.20
N LYS A 132 -4.07 -4.00 -13.99
CA LYS A 132 -4.38 -3.35 -15.27
C LYS A 132 -4.89 -1.92 -15.03
N LEU A 133 -5.80 -1.74 -14.06
CA LEU A 133 -6.30 -0.41 -13.68
C LEU A 133 -5.17 0.49 -13.17
N ALA A 134 -4.29 -0.01 -12.30
CA ALA A 134 -3.14 0.77 -11.80
C ALA A 134 -2.29 1.35 -12.96
N LYS A 135 -2.06 0.55 -14.02
CA LYS A 135 -1.33 1.01 -15.22
C LYS A 135 -2.06 2.09 -16.00
N GLU A 136 -3.38 1.97 -16.14
CA GLU A 136 -4.20 2.96 -16.86
C GLU A 136 -4.12 4.34 -16.20
N PHE A 137 -3.91 4.38 -14.88
CA PHE A 137 -3.77 5.61 -14.09
C PHE A 137 -2.32 6.02 -13.81
N THR A 138 -1.33 5.32 -14.37
CA THR A 138 0.09 5.64 -14.17
C THR A 138 0.63 6.49 -15.32
N PHE A 139 1.24 7.62 -14.99
CA PHE A 139 1.73 8.59 -15.99
C PHE A 139 3.26 8.81 -15.95
N ASN A 140 4.00 8.01 -15.18
CA ASN A 140 5.46 8.08 -15.11
C ASN A 140 6.08 6.68 -15.26
N SER A 141 7.29 6.62 -15.82
CA SER A 141 7.96 5.37 -16.18
C SER A 141 8.46 4.57 -14.98
N GLU A 142 8.86 5.26 -13.91
CA GLU A 142 9.37 4.65 -12.68
C GLU A 142 8.27 3.79 -12.03
N TYR A 143 7.12 4.38 -11.76
CA TYR A 143 5.99 3.67 -11.16
C TYR A 143 5.40 2.61 -12.09
N MET A 144 5.45 2.82 -13.41
CA MET A 144 5.06 1.79 -14.38
C MET A 144 5.97 0.54 -14.28
N ALA A 145 7.26 0.72 -14.00
CA ALA A 145 8.19 -0.38 -13.79
C ALA A 145 7.82 -1.18 -12.54
N ASP A 146 7.50 -0.51 -11.43
CA ASP A 146 7.03 -1.16 -10.20
C ASP A 146 5.78 -2.02 -10.45
N ILE A 147 4.77 -1.46 -11.14
CA ILE A 147 3.54 -2.20 -11.45
C ILE A 147 3.83 -3.43 -12.35
N ASN A 148 4.82 -3.36 -13.24
CA ASN A 148 5.24 -4.51 -14.04
C ASN A 148 5.88 -5.61 -13.18
N ILE A 149 6.73 -5.24 -12.23
CA ILE A 149 7.35 -6.19 -11.30
C ILE A 149 6.27 -6.91 -10.48
N GLU A 150 5.33 -6.17 -9.92
CA GLU A 150 4.21 -6.69 -9.13
C GLU A 150 3.33 -7.64 -9.97
N LYS A 151 3.02 -7.25 -11.22
CA LYS A 151 2.29 -8.07 -12.19
C LYS A 151 2.96 -9.43 -12.40
N ASP A 152 4.27 -9.43 -12.61
CA ASP A 152 5.02 -10.65 -12.91
C ASP A 152 5.14 -11.54 -11.67
N ARG A 153 5.30 -10.95 -10.48
CA ARG A 153 5.20 -11.68 -9.20
C ARG A 153 3.84 -12.38 -9.06
N ILE A 154 2.73 -11.67 -9.24
CA ILE A 154 1.37 -12.22 -9.13
C ILE A 154 1.16 -13.36 -10.13
N LYS A 155 1.58 -13.18 -11.39
CA LYS A 155 1.52 -14.24 -12.41
C LYS A 155 2.33 -15.47 -12.02
N GLY A 156 3.49 -15.27 -11.40
CA GLY A 156 4.35 -16.35 -10.93
C GLY A 156 3.70 -17.25 -9.89
N LYS A 157 2.80 -16.68 -9.06
CA LYS A 157 2.02 -17.41 -8.04
C LYS A 157 0.83 -18.19 -8.61
N MET A 158 0.40 -17.91 -9.84
CA MET A 158 -0.74 -18.59 -10.44
C MET A 158 -0.42 -20.06 -10.79
N PRO A 159 -1.37 -21.00 -10.62
CA PRO A 159 -1.17 -22.38 -11.00
C PRO A 159 -0.91 -22.50 -12.50
N LYS A 160 0.21 -23.14 -12.87
CA LYS A 160 0.55 -23.41 -14.27
C LYS A 160 -0.53 -24.31 -14.87
N LYS A 161 -1.22 -23.84 -15.91
CA LYS A 161 -2.14 -24.68 -16.69
C LYS A 161 -1.37 -25.92 -17.17
N LYS A 162 -1.79 -27.12 -16.74
CA LYS A 162 -1.27 -28.38 -17.31
C LYS A 162 -1.44 -28.31 -18.82
N LYS A 163 -0.35 -28.39 -19.58
CA LYS A 163 -0.39 -28.48 -21.05
C LYS A 163 -1.26 -29.71 -21.39
N LYS A 164 -2.41 -29.49 -22.03
CA LYS A 164 -3.15 -30.61 -22.63
C LYS A 164 -2.19 -31.31 -23.59
N ALA A 165 -1.90 -32.59 -23.35
CA ALA A 165 -1.08 -33.39 -24.24
C ALA A 165 -1.69 -33.30 -25.64
N LYS A 166 -0.90 -32.86 -26.63
CA LYS A 166 -1.33 -32.87 -28.03
C LYS A 166 -1.65 -34.33 -28.38
N ALA A 167 -2.92 -34.63 -28.63
CA ALA A 167 -3.33 -35.93 -29.13
C ALA A 167 -2.54 -36.22 -30.41
N SER A 168 -1.68 -37.25 -30.35
CA SER A 168 -0.93 -37.74 -31.50
C SER A 168 -1.95 -38.23 -32.53
N LYS A 169 -1.97 -37.59 -33.71
CA LYS A 169 -2.71 -38.06 -34.87
C LYS A 169 -2.22 -39.48 -35.19
N LYS A 170 -3.04 -40.51 -34.92
CA LYS A 170 -2.84 -41.86 -35.46
C LYS A 170 -2.85 -41.77 -36.98
N VAL A 171 -1.68 -41.92 -37.59
CA VAL A 171 -1.53 -42.16 -39.02
C VAL A 171 -2.26 -43.47 -39.34
N LYS A 172 -3.38 -43.40 -40.06
CA LYS A 172 -4.01 -44.56 -40.69
C LYS A 172 -3.05 -45.07 -41.76
N LYS A 173 -2.33 -46.16 -41.49
CA LYS A 173 -1.76 -47.00 -42.55
C LYS A 173 -2.92 -47.70 -43.26
N SER A 174 -3.12 -47.34 -44.52
CA SER A 174 -3.91 -48.10 -45.49
C SER A 174 -3.39 -49.53 -45.56
N LYS A 175 -4.30 -50.50 -45.45
CA LYS A 175 -4.05 -51.89 -45.85
C LYS A 175 -4.23 -52.00 -47.36
N GLU A 176 -3.44 -52.92 -47.92
CA GLU A 176 -3.35 -53.47 -49.28
C GLU A 176 -4.51 -53.20 -50.24
#